data_AF-A0A522W1Y3-F1
#
_entry.id   AF-A0A522W1Y3-F1
#
_cell.length_a   1.000
_cell.length_b   1.000
_cell.length_c   1.000
_cell.angle_alpha   90.00
_cell.angle_beta   90.00
_cell.angle_gamma   90.00
#
_symmetry.space_group_name_H-M   'P 1'
#
loop_
_entity.id
_entity.type
_entity.pdbx_description
1 polymer ?
#
loop_
_entity_poly.entity_id
_entity_poly.type
_entity_poly.pdbx_seq_one_letter_code
_entity_poly.pdbx_strand_id
1 'polypeptide(L)' 'MAEVTQQQIMGALKGVLDPDRKADIVSLGMVSGLAVKDGHVAFAIEVDPERGPRLEPLRKAAELAVSGLPGVR' A
#
# COMPACT_ATOMS: atom_id res chain seq x y z
N MET A 1 4.58 7.56 -21.83
CA MET A 1 5.19 7.08 -20.57
C MET A 1 4.14 6.20 -19.91
N ALA A 2 4.47 4.96 -19.55
CA ALA A 2 3.46 4.04 -19.01
C ALA A 2 2.98 4.58 -17.66
N GLU A 3 1.67 4.82 -17.55
CA GLU A 3 1.04 5.12 -16.27
C GLU A 3 1.07 3.88 -15.39
N VAL A 4 1.35 4.07 -14.11
CA VAL A 4 1.25 2.98 -13.13
C VAL A 4 -0.20 2.51 -13.06
N THR A 5 -0.41 1.20 -13.05
CA THR A 5 -1.75 0.60 -12.99
C THR A 5 -2.10 0.17 -11.57
N GLN A 6 -3.40 0.09 -11.26
CA GLN A 6 -3.86 -0.46 -10.00
C GLN A 6 -3.32 -1.88 -9.75
N GLN A 7 -3.20 -2.71 -10.78
CA GLN A 7 -2.64 -4.06 -10.66
C GLN A 7 -1.17 -4.05 -10.24
N GLN A 8 -0.37 -3.11 -10.76
CA GLN A 8 1.04 -2.96 -10.35
C GLN A 8 1.14 -2.50 -8.89
N ILE A 9 0.29 -1.56 -8.48
CA ILE A 9 0.24 -1.06 -7.10
C ILE A 9 -0.18 -2.18 -6.14
N MET A 10 -1.26 -2.91 -6.46
CA MET A 10 -1.69 -4.07 -5.66
C MET A 10 -0.60 -5.14 -5.59
N GLY A 11 0.15 -5.36 -6.69
CA GLY A 11 1.30 -6.26 -6.71
C GLY A 11 2.43 -5.81 -5.77
N ALA A 12 2.74 -4.52 -5.73
CA ALA A 12 3.73 -3.97 -4.81
C ALA A 12 3.27 -4.04 -3.34
N LEU A 13 2.02 -3.67 -3.07
CA LEU A 13 1.42 -3.71 -1.74
C LEU A 13 1.30 -5.14 -1.19
N LYS A 14 1.15 -6.16 -2.05
CA LYS A 14 1.20 -7.58 -1.65
C LYS A 14 2.55 -8.00 -1.04
N GLY A 15 3.63 -7.27 -1.31
CA GLY A 15 4.93 -7.49 -0.67
C GLY A 15 4.99 -7.00 0.78
N VAL A 16 4.01 -6.22 1.23
CA VAL A 16 3.98 -5.63 2.56
C VAL A 16 3.18 -6.53 3.50
N LEU A 17 3.91 -7.15 4.43
CA LEU A 17 3.35 -8.08 5.40
C LEU A 17 2.99 -7.38 6.71
N ASP A 18 1.81 -7.70 7.23
CA ASP A 18 1.41 -7.32 8.58
C ASP A 18 2.15 -8.19 9.61
N PRO A 19 2.90 -7.60 10.55
CA PRO A 19 3.71 -8.35 11.51
C PRO A 19 2.87 -9.14 12.54
N ASP A 20 1.64 -8.71 12.81
CA ASP A 20 0.75 -9.38 13.76
C ASP A 20 0.01 -10.54 13.09
N ARG A 21 -0.47 -10.32 11.86
CA ARG A 21 -1.33 -11.27 11.12
C ARG A 21 -0.55 -12.19 10.18
N LYS A 22 0.75 -11.95 9.98
CA LYS A 22 1.66 -12.74 9.12
C LYS A 22 1.14 -12.95 7.69
N ALA A 23 0.39 -11.97 7.19
CA ALA A 23 -0.21 -11.98 5.86
C ALA A 23 -0.07 -10.60 5.23
N ASP A 24 -0.22 -10.50 3.92
CA ASP A 24 -0.09 -9.24 3.22
C ASP A 24 -1.32 -8.35 3.40
N ILE A 25 -1.09 -7.03 3.41
CA ILE A 25 -2.13 -6.02 3.67
C ILE A 25 -3.26 -6.03 2.61
N VAL A 26 -2.99 -6.57 1.41
CA VAL A 26 -3.98 -6.70 0.34
C VAL A 26 -4.89 -7.91 0.58
N SER A 27 -4.33 -9.08 0.88
CA SER A 27 -5.09 -10.29 1.22
C SER A 27 -5.86 -10.13 2.53
N LEU A 28 -5.35 -9.31 3.45
CA LEU A 28 -6.05 -8.94 4.69
C LEU A 28 -7.19 -7.94 4.46
N GLY A 29 -7.36 -7.42 3.24
CA GLY A 29 -8.41 -6.45 2.91
C GLY A 29 -8.21 -5.10 3.61
N MET A 30 -6.98 -4.77 4.00
CA MET A 30 -6.67 -3.53 4.74
C MET A 30 -6.52 -2.33 3.81
N VAL A 31 -6.34 -2.56 2.50
CA VAL A 31 -6.16 -1.47 1.52
C VAL A 31 -7.51 -1.06 0.95
N SER A 32 -7.87 0.21 1.11
CA SER A 32 -9.09 0.79 0.57
C SER A 32 -8.82 2.12 -0.16
N GLY A 33 -9.80 2.59 -0.96
CA GLY A 33 -9.71 3.90 -1.61
C GLY A 33 -8.56 4.07 -2.59
N LEU A 34 -8.10 3.00 -3.26
CA LEU A 34 -7.00 3.06 -4.23
C LEU A 34 -7.38 3.91 -5.46
N ALA A 35 -6.77 5.07 -5.58
CA ALA A 35 -6.88 6.00 -6.70
C ALA A 35 -5.50 6.25 -7.31
N VAL A 36 -5.46 6.29 -8.64
CA VAL A 36 -4.26 6.61 -9.41
C VAL A 36 -4.59 7.76 -10.33
N LYS A 37 -3.79 8.83 -10.28
CA LYS A 37 -3.99 10.01 -11.11
C LYS A 37 -2.67 10.66 -11.47
N ASP A 38 -2.34 10.68 -12.77
CA ASP A 38 -1.15 11.36 -13.31
C ASP A 38 0.17 10.94 -12.61
N GLY A 39 0.28 9.67 -12.21
CA GLY A 39 1.41 9.12 -11.45
C GLY A 39 1.31 9.31 -9.93
N HIS A 40 0.36 10.08 -9.42
CA HIS A 40 0.06 10.12 -8.00
C HIS A 40 -0.78 8.92 -7.60
N VAL A 41 -0.41 8.27 -6.51
CA VAL A 41 -1.13 7.13 -5.97
C VAL A 41 -1.64 7.48 -4.58
N ALA A 42 -2.95 7.37 -4.39
CA ALA A 42 -3.60 7.54 -3.09
C ALA A 42 -4.28 6.25 -2.69
N PHE A 43 -4.08 5.80 -1.46
CA PHE A 43 -4.78 4.67 -0.88
C PHE A 43 -4.82 4.84 0.64
N ALA A 44 -5.81 4.23 1.27
CA ALA A 44 -5.92 4.15 2.72
C ALA A 44 -5.55 2.75 3.18
N ILE A 45 -4.91 2.68 4.35
CA ILE A 45 -4.71 1.41 5.08
C ILE A 45 -5.60 1.46 6.31
N GLU A 46 -6.65 0.68 6.30
CA GLU A 46 -7.59 0.55 7.41
C GLU A 46 -7.00 -0.39 8.47
N VAL A 47 -6.86 0.14 9.68
CA VAL A 47 -6.29 -0.55 10.84
C VAL A 47 -7.12 -0.22 12.07
N ASP A 48 -7.10 -1.12 13.05
CA ASP A 48 -7.68 -0.85 14.35
C ASP A 48 -6.96 0.37 14.99
N PRO A 49 -7.69 1.33 15.58
CA PRO A 49 -7.11 2.55 16.14
C PRO A 49 -6.00 2.29 17.17
N GLU A 50 -6.12 1.21 17.93
CA GLU A 50 -5.12 0.78 18.93
C GLU A 50 -3.80 0.32 18.29
N ARG A 51 -3.85 -0.17 17.05
CA ARG A 51 -2.69 -0.67 16.30
C ARG A 51 -2.05 0.41 15.43
N GLY A 52 -2.79 1.46 15.05
CA GLY A 52 -2.34 2.55 14.17
C GLY A 52 -0.92 3.05 14.49
N PRO A 53 -0.61 3.49 15.72
CA PRO A 53 0.72 3.99 16.07
C PRO A 53 1.85 2.96 15.89
N ARG A 54 1.54 1.66 16.07
CA ARG A 54 2.50 0.55 15.93
C ARG A 54 2.70 0.13 14.48
N LEU A 55 1.73 0.46 13.61
CA LEU A 55 1.74 0.13 12.19
C LEU A 55 2.29 1.25 11.30
N GLU A 56 2.82 2.34 11.89
CA GLU A 56 3.59 3.34 11.14
C GLU A 56 4.72 2.75 10.29
N PRO A 57 5.50 1.75 10.74
CA PRO A 57 6.48 1.08 9.90
C PRO A 57 5.86 0.38 8.68
N LEU A 58 4.67 -0.20 8.84
CA LEU A 58 3.92 -0.84 7.76
C LEU A 58 3.42 0.19 6.76
N ARG A 59 2.91 1.34 7.22
CA ARG A 59 2.55 2.47 6.36
C ARG A 59 3.74 2.93 5.52
N LYS A 60 4.91 3.11 6.14
CA LYS A 60 6.14 3.49 5.43
C LYS A 60 6.59 2.43 4.42
N ALA A 61 6.47 1.14 4.76
CA ALA A 61 6.80 0.06 3.83
C ALA A 61 5.88 0.05 2.60
N ALA A 62 4.58 0.29 2.79
CA ALA A 62 3.62 0.43 1.69
C ALA A 62 3.91 1.65 0.81
N GLU A 63 4.22 2.80 1.43
CA GLU A 63 4.62 4.01 0.71
C GLU A 63 5.87 3.75 -0.16
N LEU A 64 6.92 3.15 0.42
CA LEU A 64 8.17 2.82 -0.28
C LEU A 64 7.95 1.81 -1.42
N ALA A 65 7.11 0.79 -1.21
CA ALA A 65 6.80 -0.21 -2.22
C ALA A 65 6.14 0.41 -3.45
N VAL A 66 5.24 1.38 -3.23
CA VAL A 66 4.56 2.09 -4.32
C VAL A 66 5.45 3.16 -4.95
N SER A 67 6.19 3.94 -4.16
CA SER A 67 7.09 4.98 -4.69
C SER A 67 8.22 4.41 -5.56
N GLY A 68 8.59 3.15 -5.35
CA GLY A 68 9.57 2.45 -6.18
C GLY A 68 9.05 2.02 -7.56
N LEU A 69 7.74 2.14 -7.82
CA LEU A 69 7.16 1.71 -9.09
C LEU A 69 7.46 2.71 -10.23
N PRO A 70 7.83 2.22 -11.42
CA PRO A 70 8.02 3.08 -12.57
C PRO A 70 6.70 3.76 -12.96
N GLY A 71 6.69 5.09 -12.95
CA GLY A 71 5.52 5.91 -13.26
C GLY A 71 4.84 6.55 -12.04
N VAL A 72 5.27 6.23 -10.81
CA VAL A 72 4.82 6.89 -9.58
C VAL A 72 5.63 8.16 -9.32
N ARG A 73 4.97 9.23 -8.82
CA ARG A 73 5.58 10.53 -8.47
C ARG A 73 5.07 11.05 -7.14
#